data_AF-A0A935P054-F1
#
_entry.id   AF-A0A935P054-F1
#
_cell.length_a   1.000
_cell.length_b   1.000
_cell.length_c   1.000
_cell.angle_alpha   90.00
_cell.angle_beta   90.00
_cell.angle_gamma   90.00
#
_symmetry.space_group_name_H-M   'P 1'
#
loop_
_entity.id
_entity.type
_entity.pdbx_description
1 polymer ?
#
loop_
_entity_poly.entity_id
_entity_poly.type
_entity_poly.pdbx_seq_one_letter_code
_entity_poly.pdbx_strand_id
1 'polypeptide(L)'
;MIDRAELTKEWSKAAQSGSLLTNKHDPNGYVTRCAYRTVLTQEMSSSLERFVKSGAYSINYYRDKDYPNGPGYFEVVPASGSGFSVVGSGILSGSLEPSAMLDRLIFVSGSQQGWHVYAESANQVAAMVQRGRLDSCVPL
;
A
#
# COMPACT_ATOMS: atom_id res chain seq x y z
N MET A 1 -11.96 -4.71 -16.40
CA MET A 1 -11.79 -3.66 -15.38
C MET A 1 -12.09 -4.35 -14.05
N ILE A 2 -11.18 -4.29 -13.08
CA ILE A 2 -11.42 -4.91 -11.76
C ILE A 2 -12.38 -4.01 -10.99
N ASP A 3 -13.50 -4.54 -10.51
CA ASP A 3 -14.40 -3.80 -9.63
C ASP A 3 -13.96 -3.93 -8.16
N ARG A 4 -14.59 -3.17 -7.26
CA ARG A 4 -14.26 -3.20 -5.84
C ARG A 4 -14.42 -4.59 -5.20
N ALA A 5 -15.41 -5.38 -5.62
CA ALA A 5 -15.67 -6.69 -5.06
C ALA A 5 -14.61 -7.70 -5.49
N GLU A 6 -14.24 -7.67 -6.77
CA GLU A 6 -13.14 -8.47 -7.32
C GLU A 6 -11.80 -8.08 -6.69
N LEU A 7 -11.54 -6.77 -6.53
CA LEU A 7 -10.32 -6.26 -5.88
C LEU A 7 -10.22 -6.71 -4.41
N THR A 8 -11.30 -6.60 -3.66
CA THR A 8 -11.37 -7.05 -2.25
C THR A 8 -11.13 -8.56 -2.15
N LYS A 9 -11.67 -9.34 -3.10
CA LYS A 9 -11.47 -10.79 -3.17
C LYS A 9 -10.00 -11.13 -3.44
N GLU A 10 -9.36 -10.46 -4.39
CA GLU A 10 -7.95 -10.69 -4.70
C GLU A 10 -7.03 -10.28 -3.54
N TRP A 11 -7.29 -9.16 -2.87
CA TRP A 11 -6.57 -8.77 -1.66
C TRP A 11 -6.79 -9.73 -0.51
N SER A 12 -8.01 -10.24 -0.32
CA SER A 12 -8.30 -11.23 0.73
C SER A 12 -7.55 -12.54 0.51
N LYS A 13 -7.52 -13.04 -0.74
CA LYS A 13 -6.71 -14.22 -1.10
C LYS A 13 -5.22 -13.96 -0.86
N ALA A 14 -4.74 -12.80 -1.28
CA ALA A 14 -3.35 -12.42 -1.12
C ALA A 14 -2.95 -12.28 0.36
N ALA A 15 -3.84 -11.78 1.21
CA ALA A 15 -3.64 -11.70 2.66
C ALA A 15 -3.53 -13.09 3.28
N GLN A 16 -4.44 -13.99 2.92
CA GLN A 16 -4.47 -15.37 3.43
C GLN A 16 -3.24 -16.18 3.01
N SER A 17 -2.70 -15.91 1.82
CA SER A 17 -1.48 -16.54 1.33
C SER A 17 -0.19 -15.88 1.85
N GLY A 18 -0.29 -14.77 2.61
CA GLY A 18 0.85 -14.00 3.09
C GLY A 18 1.56 -13.17 2.01
N SER A 19 1.02 -13.12 0.78
CA SER A 19 1.67 -12.45 -0.36
C SER A 19 1.64 -10.92 -0.33
N LEU A 20 0.71 -10.32 0.43
CA LEU A 20 0.63 -8.86 0.58
C LEU A 20 1.88 -8.25 1.23
N LEU A 21 2.54 -9.01 2.11
CA LEU A 21 3.80 -8.62 2.72
C LEU A 21 4.94 -9.33 1.98
N THR A 22 5.90 -8.55 1.49
CA THR A 22 7.16 -9.10 0.99
C THR A 22 8.24 -8.92 2.06
N ASN A 23 9.30 -9.73 2.03
CA ASN A 23 10.44 -9.64 2.97
C ASN A 23 11.04 -8.22 3.09
N LYS A 24 10.79 -7.32 2.13
CA LYS A 24 11.18 -5.91 2.22
C LYS A 24 10.37 -5.10 3.25
N HIS A 25 9.13 -5.48 3.54
CA HIS A 25 8.21 -4.81 4.47
C HIS A 25 8.14 -5.48 5.85
N ASP A 26 8.95 -6.51 6.09
CA ASP A 26 9.10 -7.14 7.41
C ASP A 26 9.90 -6.20 8.33
N PRO A 27 9.34 -5.73 9.46
CA PRO A 27 10.08 -4.90 10.42
C PRO A 27 11.31 -5.60 11.02
N ASN A 28 11.39 -6.93 10.93
CA ASN A 28 12.53 -7.72 11.39
C ASN A 28 13.52 -8.09 10.26
N GLY A 29 13.26 -7.66 9.02
CA GLY A 29 14.05 -8.00 7.85
C GLY A 29 15.21 -7.04 7.57
N TYR A 30 16.42 -7.56 7.35
CA TYR A 30 17.61 -6.75 7.04
C TYR A 30 17.49 -6.04 5.66
N VAL A 31 17.72 -4.73 5.61
CA VAL A 31 17.66 -3.92 4.38
C VAL A 31 19.06 -3.84 3.74
N THR A 32 19.38 -4.69 2.76
CA THR A 32 20.72 -4.70 2.13
C THR A 32 20.83 -3.90 0.82
N ARG A 33 19.71 -3.59 0.13
CA ARG A 33 19.76 -3.10 -1.28
C ARG A 33 18.77 -2.03 -1.70
N CYS A 34 17.79 -1.63 -0.88
CA CYS A 34 16.82 -0.59 -1.27
C CYS A 34 17.21 0.75 -0.66
N ALA A 35 17.13 1.83 -1.45
CA ALA A 35 17.39 3.21 -0.98
C ALA A 35 16.36 3.66 0.09
N TYR A 36 15.13 3.17 -0.01
CA TYR A 36 14.01 3.48 0.88
C TYR A 36 13.03 2.31 0.92
N ARG A 37 12.49 2.00 2.10
CA ARG A 37 11.39 1.05 2.28
C ARG A 37 10.31 1.69 3.13
N THR A 38 9.05 1.31 2.97
CA THR A 38 8.02 1.70 3.93
C THR A 38 7.53 0.45 4.66
N VAL A 39 7.50 0.51 5.98
CA VAL A 39 7.14 -0.61 6.84
C VAL A 39 5.84 -0.25 7.54
N LEU A 40 4.86 -1.15 7.49
CA LEU A 40 3.64 -1.03 8.29
C LEU A 40 4.00 -1.35 9.75
N THR A 41 3.35 -0.72 10.72
CA THR A 41 3.50 -1.16 12.12
C THR A 41 3.10 -2.63 12.27
N GLN A 42 3.56 -3.28 13.34
CA GLN A 42 3.22 -4.67 13.60
C GLN A 42 1.70 -4.85 13.77
N GLU A 43 1.04 -3.92 14.46
CA GLU A 43 -0.41 -3.92 14.64
C GLU A 43 -1.15 -3.82 13.31
N MET A 44 -0.68 -2.95 12.42
CA MET A 44 -1.23 -2.79 11.07
C MET A 44 -1.01 -4.04 10.23
N SER A 45 0.19 -4.61 10.27
CA SER A 45 0.55 -5.84 9.54
C SER A 45 -0.31 -7.03 9.99
N SER A 46 -0.52 -7.19 11.30
CA SER A 46 -1.34 -8.27 11.86
C SER A 46 -2.84 -8.07 11.68
N SER A 47 -3.31 -6.83 11.43
CA SER A 47 -4.74 -6.51 11.26
C SER A 47 -5.17 -6.33 9.80
N LEU A 48 -4.24 -6.44 8.84
CA LEU A 48 -4.46 -6.18 7.42
C LEU A 48 -5.59 -7.02 6.81
N GLU A 49 -5.64 -8.33 7.10
CA GLU A 49 -6.71 -9.19 6.58
C GLU A 49 -8.10 -8.76 7.11
N ARG A 50 -8.18 -8.44 8.41
CA ARG A 50 -9.42 -7.97 9.03
C ARG A 50 -9.86 -6.64 8.43
N PHE A 51 -8.91 -5.74 8.15
CA PHE A 51 -9.19 -4.47 7.50
C PHE A 51 -9.73 -4.63 6.08
N VAL A 52 -9.08 -5.45 5.25
CA VAL A 52 -9.56 -5.73 3.88
C VAL A 52 -10.99 -6.26 3.91
N LYS A 53 -11.29 -7.17 4.86
CA LYS A 53 -12.62 -7.77 5.05
C LYS A 53 -13.68 -6.82 5.61
N SER A 54 -13.29 -5.80 6.39
CA SER A 54 -14.26 -4.88 7.00
C SER A 54 -14.92 -3.97 5.96
N GLY A 55 -14.23 -3.71 4.84
CA GLY A 55 -14.70 -2.78 3.80
C GLY A 55 -14.76 -1.32 4.27
N ALA A 56 -14.27 -1.00 5.46
CA ALA A 56 -14.35 0.33 6.07
C ALA A 56 -13.29 1.29 5.51
N TYR A 57 -13.30 1.47 4.19
CA TYR A 57 -12.36 2.30 3.44
C TYR A 57 -12.94 2.73 2.09
N SER A 58 -12.34 3.75 1.49
CA SER A 58 -12.50 4.11 0.07
C SER A 58 -11.23 3.78 -0.71
N ILE A 59 -11.37 3.57 -2.02
CA ILE A 59 -10.26 3.24 -2.91
C ILE A 59 -10.19 4.29 -4.00
N ASN A 60 -9.05 4.98 -4.09
CA ASN A 60 -8.71 5.77 -5.26
C ASN A 60 -7.83 4.92 -6.18
N TYR A 61 -8.22 4.81 -7.45
CA TYR A 61 -7.46 4.09 -8.46
C TYR A 61 -6.70 5.07 -9.36
N TYR A 62 -5.40 4.81 -9.51
CA TYR A 62 -4.52 5.55 -10.39
C TYR A 62 -3.79 4.63 -11.35
N ARG A 63 -3.57 5.13 -12.56
CA ARG A 63 -2.57 4.58 -13.48
C ARG A 63 -1.23 5.24 -13.19
N ASP A 64 -0.19 4.42 -12.97
CA ASP A 64 1.17 4.93 -12.77
C ASP A 64 1.90 5.01 -14.12
N LYS A 65 2.25 6.23 -14.55
CA LYS A 65 2.95 6.45 -15.83
C LYS A 65 4.38 5.93 -15.85
N ASP A 66 5.03 5.83 -14.69
CA ASP A 66 6.38 5.26 -14.60
C ASP A 66 6.34 3.74 -14.82
N TYR A 67 5.16 3.14 -14.62
CA TYR A 67 4.89 1.72 -14.81
C TYR A 67 3.63 1.52 -15.65
N PRO A 68 3.63 1.92 -16.95
CA PRO A 68 2.41 2.00 -17.76
C PRO A 68 1.82 0.63 -18.11
N ASN A 69 2.67 -0.41 -18.11
CA ASN A 69 2.28 -1.82 -18.21
C ASN A 69 2.24 -2.51 -16.84
N GLY A 70 2.48 -1.73 -15.78
CA GLY A 70 2.43 -2.18 -14.41
C GLY A 70 1.00 -2.30 -13.90
N PRO A 71 0.83 -2.90 -12.73
CA PRO A 71 -0.47 -2.93 -12.07
C PRO A 71 -1.00 -1.54 -11.74
N GLY A 72 -2.30 -1.50 -11.48
CA GLY A 72 -2.92 -0.33 -10.88
C GLY A 72 -2.27 0.08 -9.55
N TYR A 73 -2.26 1.39 -9.31
CA TYR A 73 -1.88 2.00 -8.05
C TYR A 73 -3.16 2.32 -7.28
N PHE A 74 -3.40 1.60 -6.19
CA PHE A 74 -4.63 1.71 -5.40
C PHE A 74 -4.31 2.35 -4.06
N GLU A 75 -4.71 3.61 -3.90
CA GLU A 75 -4.65 4.30 -2.61
C GLU A 75 -5.89 3.92 -1.82
N VAL A 76 -5.68 3.30 -0.66
CA VAL A 76 -6.73 2.94 0.28
C VAL A 76 -6.75 3.97 1.41
N VAL A 77 -7.90 4.62 1.54
CA VAL A 77 -8.15 5.66 2.55
C VAL A 77 -9.09 5.07 3.59
N PRO A 78 -8.65 4.84 4.84
CA PRO A 78 -9.51 4.36 5.90
C PRO A 78 -10.72 5.28 6.10
N ALA A 79 -11.90 4.71 6.32
CA ALA A 79 -13.08 5.51 6.62
C ALA A 79 -12.87 6.26 7.94
N SER A 80 -13.29 7.52 7.99
CA SER A 80 -13.25 8.31 9.22
C SER A 80 -14.03 7.60 10.33
N GLY A 81 -13.44 7.48 11.52
CA GLY A 81 -14.06 6.81 12.66
C GLY A 81 -14.04 5.27 12.61
N SER A 82 -13.39 4.65 11.62
CA SER A 82 -13.25 3.19 11.54
C SER A 82 -12.41 2.55 12.65
N GLY A 83 -11.76 3.37 13.49
CA GLY A 83 -10.74 2.93 14.45
C GLY A 83 -9.45 2.43 13.78
N PHE A 84 -9.36 2.55 12.46
CA PHE A 84 -8.22 2.12 11.67
C PHE A 84 -7.34 3.31 11.30
N SER A 85 -6.13 3.34 11.85
CA SER A 85 -5.08 4.27 11.45
C SER A 85 -4.01 3.51 10.68
N VAL A 86 -3.68 3.96 9.48
CA VAL A 86 -2.45 3.49 8.83
C VAL A 86 -1.30 4.16 9.57
N VAL A 87 -0.55 3.37 10.33
CA VAL A 87 0.74 3.79 10.88
C VAL A 87 1.78 2.98 10.14
N GLY A 88 2.52 3.65 9.26
CA GLY A 88 3.72 3.10 8.67
C GLY A 88 4.85 4.12 8.77
N SER A 89 6.07 3.66 8.54
CA SER A 89 7.20 4.56 8.40
C SER A 89 8.09 4.20 7.23
N GLY A 90 8.61 5.23 6.59
CA GLY A 90 9.80 5.09 5.76
C GLY A 90 11.00 4.66 6.59
N ILE A 91 11.79 3.72 6.10
CA ILE A 91 13.09 3.33 6.64
C ILE A 91 14.10 3.52 5.52
N LEU A 92 15.10 4.38 5.76
CA LEU A 92 16.20 4.62 4.84
C LEU A 92 17.14 3.41 4.81
N SER A 93 17.84 3.23 3.69
CA SER A 93 18.87 2.19 3.59
C SER A 93 19.90 2.32 4.73
N GLY A 94 20.19 1.21 5.41
CA GLY A 94 21.15 1.18 6.52
C GLY A 94 20.67 1.82 7.82
N SER A 95 19.41 2.29 7.89
CA SER A 95 18.79 2.82 9.10
C SER A 95 17.82 1.81 9.71
N LEU A 96 17.71 1.79 11.03
CA LEU A 96 16.59 1.16 11.76
C LEU A 96 15.56 2.21 12.21
N GLU A 97 15.91 3.50 12.11
CA GLU A 97 15.08 4.59 12.58
C GLU A 97 14.01 4.98 11.55
N PRO A 98 12.76 5.19 12.00
CA PRO A 98 11.68 5.70 11.16
C PRO A 98 11.96 7.12 10.68
N SER A 99 11.76 7.37 9.39
CA SER A 99 12.03 8.66 8.74
C SER A 99 10.82 9.57 8.60
N ALA A 100 9.60 9.02 8.58
CA ALA A 100 8.36 9.78 8.45
C ALA A 100 7.16 8.92 8.84
N MET A 101 6.14 9.53 9.45
CA MET A 101 4.84 8.87 9.59
C MET A 101 4.09 8.86 8.25
N LEU A 102 3.52 7.72 7.92
CA LEU A 102 2.78 7.47 6.67
C LEU A 102 1.35 7.08 7.01
N ASP A 103 0.38 7.65 6.29
CA ASP A 103 -1.05 7.66 6.63
C ASP A 103 -1.95 7.11 5.51
N ARG A 104 -1.35 6.55 4.46
CA ARG A 104 -2.04 5.88 3.34
C ARG A 104 -1.55 4.46 3.17
N LEU A 105 -2.48 3.57 2.87
CA LEU A 105 -2.18 2.20 2.53
C LEU A 105 -2.24 2.07 1.01
N ILE A 106 -1.13 1.66 0.40
CA ILE A 106 -1.04 1.53 -1.04
C ILE A 106 -0.99 0.06 -1.39
N PHE A 107 -1.90 -0.36 -2.27
CA PHE A 107 -1.86 -1.68 -2.89
C PHE A 107 -1.42 -1.57 -4.34
N VAL A 108 -0.50 -2.43 -4.73
CA VAL A 108 -0.01 -2.58 -6.11
C VAL A 108 0.15 -4.06 -6.43
N SER A 109 -0.04 -4.47 -7.68
CA SER A 109 0.11 -5.87 -8.11
C SER A 109 1.32 -6.10 -9.03
N GLY A 110 2.53 -6.24 -8.50
CA GLY A 110 3.72 -6.43 -9.35
C GLY A 110 3.54 -7.59 -10.33
N SER A 111 3.91 -7.39 -11.60
CA SER A 111 3.78 -8.42 -12.67
C SER A 111 4.49 -9.75 -12.36
N GLN A 112 5.50 -9.72 -11.48
CA GLN A 112 6.26 -10.90 -11.05
C GLN A 112 6.14 -11.21 -9.56
N GLN A 113 5.62 -10.29 -8.77
CA GLN A 113 5.70 -10.36 -7.31
C GLN A 113 4.30 -10.50 -6.67
N GLY A 114 3.22 -10.36 -7.46
CA GLY A 114 1.84 -10.46 -6.98
C GLY A 114 1.37 -9.17 -6.31
N TRP A 115 0.33 -9.26 -5.48
CA TRP A 115 -0.15 -8.10 -4.72
C TRP A 115 0.79 -7.75 -3.58
N HIS A 116 1.06 -6.46 -3.41
CA HIS A 116 1.86 -5.90 -2.33
C HIS A 116 1.14 -4.77 -1.68
N VAL A 117 1.39 -4.63 -0.39
CA VAL A 117 0.96 -3.49 0.39
C VAL A 117 2.17 -2.73 0.95
N TYR A 118 2.08 -1.42 0.99
CA TYR A 118 3.06 -0.57 1.64
C TYR A 118 2.39 0.73 2.15
N ALA A 119 3.01 1.40 3.12
CA ALA A 119 2.52 2.69 3.60
C ALA A 119 3.08 3.83 2.73
N GLU A 120 2.32 4.91 2.57
CA GLU A 120 2.74 6.15 1.90
C GLU A 120 2.10 7.34 2.61
N SER A 121 2.61 8.55 2.37
CA SER A 121 1.96 9.78 2.84
C SER A 121 0.96 10.32 1.82
N ALA A 122 -0.17 10.83 2.31
CA ALA A 122 -1.18 11.52 1.49
C ALA A 122 -0.56 12.66 0.65
N ASN A 123 0.38 13.40 1.25
CA ASN A 123 1.10 14.48 0.58
C ASN A 123 1.93 13.97 -0.60
N GLN A 124 2.61 12.84 -0.44
CA GLN A 124 3.39 12.23 -1.51
C GLN A 124 2.50 11.71 -2.62
N VAL A 125 1.36 11.07 -2.30
CA VAL A 125 0.36 10.68 -3.33
C VAL A 125 -0.13 11.91 -4.10
N ALA A 126 -0.51 12.98 -3.40
CA ALA A 126 -0.95 14.22 -4.02
C ALA A 126 0.14 14.85 -4.92
N ALA A 127 1.40 14.86 -4.47
CA ALA A 127 2.52 15.33 -5.27
C ALA A 127 2.76 14.47 -6.52
N MET A 128 2.57 13.14 -6.42
CA MET A 128 2.66 12.22 -7.56
C MET A 128 1.55 12.46 -8.59
N VAL A 129 0.35 12.80 -8.14
CA VAL A 129 -0.75 13.22 -9.02
C VAL A 129 -0.44 14.57 -9.68
N GLN A 130 -0.04 15.58 -8.90
CA GLN A 130 0.24 16.92 -9.41
C GLN A 130 1.36 16.95 -10.46
N ARG A 131 2.41 16.15 -10.29
CA ARG A 131 3.50 16.04 -11.28
C ARG A 131 3.16 15.13 -12.47
N GLY A 132 1.94 14.59 -12.52
CA GLY A 132 1.45 13.77 -13.62
C GLY A 132 2.01 12.34 -13.67
N ARG A 133 2.61 11.84 -12.58
CA ARG A 133 3.01 10.43 -12.49
C ARG A 133 1.78 9.53 -12.32
N LEU A 134 0.89 9.91 -11.40
CA LEU A 134 -0.35 9.19 -11.15
C LEU A 134 -1.50 9.89 -11.89
N ASP A 135 -2.10 9.18 -12.83
CA ASP A 135 -3.31 9.64 -13.51
C ASP A 135 -4.54 9.08 -12.84
N SER A 136 -5.38 9.97 -12.30
CA SER A 136 -6.65 9.63 -11.70
C SER A 136 -7.52 8.91 -12.73
N CYS A 137 -7.86 7.67 -12.42
CA CYS A 137 -8.87 6.93 -13.15
C CYS A 137 -10.21 7.07 -12.41
N VAL A 138 -11.32 6.78 -13.08
CA VAL A 138 -12.67 6.88 -12.48
C VAL A 138 -12.69 6.11 -11.14
N PRO A 139 -13.25 6.67 -10.04
CA PRO A 139 -13.33 6.00 -8.75
C PRO A 139 -14.06 4.64 -8.84
N LEU A 140 -13.59 3.65 -8.07
CA LEU A 140 -14.17 2.31 -7.97
C LEU A 140 -15.14 2.20 -6.79
#